data_AF-A0A2T5JTZ3-F1
#
_entry.id   AF-A0A2T5JTZ3-F1
#
_cell.length_a   1.000
_cell.length_b   1.000
_cell.length_c   1.000
_cell.angle_alpha   90.00
_cell.angle_beta   90.00
_cell.angle_gamma   90.00
#
_symmetry.space_group_name_H-M   'P 1'
#
loop_
_entity.id
_entity.type
_entity.pdbx_description
1 polymer ?
#
loop_
_entity_poly.entity_id
_entity_poly.type
_entity_poly.pdbx_seq_one_letter_code
_entity_poly.pdbx_strand_id
1 'polypeptide(L)'
;METGAKVEKRGLGADSSPTPLGNGEKIAMCGRFEQSETKRYYASAFGADTSDDLEWLGERIPSYNTGPGLCPWVMMLHKGELQLVGMRWGYRTPKEAAEKKKPWICARVEKSLTGRYFRHMFREGRVIIPSGGWYEWTVEDGRKQPWYITRKVNKPIFMAGLTNFRPYVHQTVEVGFVIVTEDSGAGMVDVHDRRPVVLQPADAWLWLNPQTPVEEAAHIAQTRSIPTEEFMWWRVARAVNRPDPSNNGRHLLTPFPGEDYLSEKV
;
A
#
# COMPACT_ATOMS: atom_id res chain seq x y z
N MET A 1 -16.38 10.93 75.18
CA MET A 1 -15.27 9.99 74.94
C MET A 1 -15.95 8.64 74.82
N GLU A 2 -16.00 7.91 73.71
CA GLU A 2 -15.13 7.71 72.53
C GLU A 2 -16.03 6.99 71.49
N THR A 3 -16.05 7.45 70.23
CA THR A 3 -15.56 6.72 69.02
C THR A 3 -16.13 5.28 68.85
N GLY A 4 -16.74 4.85 67.75
CA GLY A 4 -16.73 5.31 66.36
C GLY A 4 -16.26 4.15 65.46
N ALA A 5 -17.18 3.44 64.80
CA ALA A 5 -16.93 2.72 63.53
C ALA A 5 -18.26 2.23 62.91
N LYS A 6 -18.78 2.99 61.95
CA LYS A 6 -19.83 2.56 61.01
C LYS A 6 -19.13 2.36 59.66
N VAL A 7 -19.26 1.17 59.08
CA VAL A 7 -18.73 0.82 57.76
C VAL A 7 -19.53 1.57 56.70
N GLU A 8 -18.88 2.48 55.97
CA GLU A 8 -19.43 3.24 54.86
C GLU A 8 -19.20 2.47 53.54
N LYS A 9 -20.27 2.06 52.87
CA LYS A 9 -20.22 1.53 51.50
C LYS A 9 -19.97 2.70 50.55
N ARG A 10 -18.78 2.77 49.95
CA ARG A 10 -18.49 3.71 48.85
C ARG A 10 -18.71 3.05 47.50
N GLY A 11 -19.42 3.79 46.67
CA GLY A 11 -19.91 3.38 45.37
C GLY A 11 -18.85 3.32 44.28
N LEU A 12 -19.26 2.58 43.24
CA LEU A 12 -18.88 2.60 41.84
C LEU A 12 -17.91 3.74 41.44
N GLY A 13 -16.66 3.36 41.17
CA GLY A 13 -15.65 4.19 40.51
C GLY A 13 -15.41 3.68 39.09
N ALA A 14 -15.57 4.60 38.14
CA ALA A 14 -15.63 4.44 36.69
C ALA A 14 -14.53 3.57 36.05
N ASP A 15 -15.02 2.73 35.13
CA ASP A 15 -14.32 2.14 34.00
C ASP A 15 -13.42 3.17 33.29
N SER A 16 -12.14 2.84 33.15
CA SER A 16 -11.13 3.67 32.46
C SER A 16 -11.03 3.22 31.00
N SER A 17 -12.15 3.29 30.30
CA SER A 17 -12.19 3.18 28.85
C SER A 17 -11.66 4.49 28.24
N PRO A 18 -10.70 4.46 27.29
CA PRO A 18 -10.18 5.67 26.67
C PRO A 18 -11.29 6.37 25.88
N THR A 19 -11.54 7.62 26.24
CA THR A 19 -12.52 8.50 25.60
C THR A 19 -12.19 8.67 24.11
N PRO A 20 -13.12 8.41 23.18
CA PRO A 20 -12.88 8.65 21.77
C PRO A 20 -12.97 10.16 21.51
N LEU A 21 -11.85 10.78 21.15
CA LEU A 21 -11.85 12.17 20.68
C LEU A 21 -11.80 12.22 19.15
N GLY A 22 -12.92 12.69 18.59
CA GLY A 22 -12.96 13.83 17.67
C GLY A 22 -12.21 13.74 16.34
N ASN A 23 -13.00 13.68 15.27
CA ASN A 23 -12.65 13.71 13.84
C ASN A 23 -12.01 12.43 13.28
N GLY A 24 -12.90 11.52 12.90
CA GLY A 24 -12.62 10.29 12.15
C GLY A 24 -12.04 10.51 10.75
N GLU A 25 -10.89 11.17 10.63
CA GLU A 25 -9.97 10.89 9.54
C GLU A 25 -9.37 9.50 9.79
N LYS A 26 -10.01 8.48 9.21
CA LYS A 26 -9.34 7.19 9.00
C LYS A 26 -7.99 7.49 8.35
N ILE A 27 -6.91 7.05 8.99
CA ILE A 27 -5.59 7.04 8.36
C ILE A 27 -5.77 6.32 7.02
N ALA A 28 -5.39 6.99 5.93
CA ALA A 28 -5.53 6.42 4.61
C ALA A 28 -4.58 5.22 4.50
N MET A 29 -5.16 4.02 4.54
CA MET A 29 -4.53 2.72 4.34
C MET A 29 -3.48 2.72 3.21
N CYS A 30 -2.31 2.13 3.45
CA CYS A 30 -1.22 1.97 2.46
C CYS A 30 -0.96 3.26 1.67
N GLY A 31 -1.06 4.41 2.35
CA GLY A 31 -1.13 5.72 1.71
C GLY A 31 0.21 6.27 1.24
N ARG A 32 1.33 5.57 1.51
CA ARG A 32 2.64 5.93 0.96
C ARG A 32 3.51 4.70 0.71
N PHE A 33 4.36 4.80 -0.30
CA PHE A 33 5.38 3.79 -0.55
C PHE A 33 6.66 4.39 -1.12
N GLU A 34 7.73 3.62 -1.06
CA GLU A 34 9.02 3.96 -1.64
C GLU A 34 9.18 3.24 -2.98
N GLN A 35 9.65 3.95 -3.99
CA GLN A 35 10.01 3.40 -5.30
C GLN A 35 11.30 4.11 -5.78
N SER A 36 12.34 4.10 -4.97
CA SER A 36 13.56 4.91 -5.15
C SER A 36 14.57 4.31 -6.14
N GLU A 37 14.46 3.02 -6.42
CA GLU A 37 15.34 2.33 -7.37
C GLU A 37 15.00 2.57 -8.85
N THR A 38 15.92 2.13 -9.71
CA THR A 38 15.79 2.26 -11.17
C THR A 38 14.74 1.32 -11.77
N LYS A 39 14.23 1.67 -12.95
CA LYS A 39 13.32 0.79 -13.71
C LYS A 39 13.95 -0.58 -14.00
N ARG A 40 15.22 -0.61 -14.40
CA ARG A 40 15.98 -1.83 -14.70
C ARG A 40 16.11 -2.72 -13.46
N TYR A 41 16.33 -2.14 -12.28
CA TYR A 41 16.35 -2.89 -11.02
C TYR A 41 15.04 -3.64 -10.80
N TYR A 42 13.90 -2.95 -10.88
CA TYR A 42 12.59 -3.59 -10.67
C TYR A 42 12.27 -4.62 -11.76
N ALA A 43 12.55 -4.33 -13.03
CA ALA A 43 12.31 -5.27 -14.13
C ALA A 43 13.18 -6.53 -14.00
N SER A 44 14.46 -6.39 -13.65
CA SER A 44 15.36 -7.53 -13.41
C SER A 44 14.88 -8.38 -12.23
N ALA A 45 14.48 -7.73 -11.13
CA ALA A 45 13.92 -8.42 -9.96
C ALA A 45 12.57 -9.10 -10.25
N PHE A 46 11.83 -8.59 -11.23
CA PHE A 46 10.60 -9.20 -11.75
C PHE A 46 10.88 -10.43 -12.63
N GLY A 47 12.14 -10.67 -13.01
CA GLY A 47 12.54 -11.74 -13.93
C GLY A 47 12.25 -11.42 -15.39
N ALA A 48 12.06 -10.15 -15.74
CA ALA A 48 11.95 -9.72 -17.13
C ALA A 48 13.33 -9.73 -17.80
N ASP A 49 13.36 -10.02 -19.10
CA ASP A 49 14.55 -9.76 -19.89
C ASP A 49 14.78 -8.24 -19.97
N THR A 50 16.02 -7.83 -19.73
CA THR A 50 16.44 -6.41 -19.76
C THR A 50 17.59 -6.18 -20.74
N SER A 51 17.87 -7.16 -21.62
CA SER A 51 18.80 -7.01 -22.73
C SER A 51 18.29 -6.02 -23.77
N ASP A 52 16.97 -6.03 -24.01
CA ASP A 52 16.29 -5.10 -24.92
C ASP A 52 15.77 -3.86 -24.17
N ASP A 53 15.56 -2.78 -24.91
CA ASP A 53 14.94 -1.56 -24.38
C ASP A 53 13.48 -1.84 -24.03
N LEU A 54 13.20 -2.05 -22.74
CA LEU A 54 11.83 -2.11 -22.22
C LEU A 54 11.08 -0.83 -22.59
N GLU A 55 9.82 -0.96 -23.02
CA GLU A 55 9.04 0.21 -23.37
C GLU A 55 8.61 0.98 -22.12
N TRP A 56 8.88 2.28 -22.15
CA TRP A 56 8.62 3.19 -21.04
C TRP A 56 7.63 4.27 -21.46
N LEU A 57 6.51 4.36 -20.76
CA LEU A 57 5.52 5.40 -21.02
C LEU A 57 5.46 6.37 -19.84
N GLY A 58 5.84 7.62 -20.10
CA GLY A 58 5.80 8.71 -19.12
C GLY A 58 7.05 8.79 -18.24
N GLU A 59 7.33 10.02 -17.81
CA GLU A 59 8.42 10.33 -16.89
C GLU A 59 7.96 10.27 -15.45
N ARG A 60 8.88 9.83 -14.57
CA ARG A 60 8.68 9.84 -13.13
C ARG A 60 10.03 9.92 -12.44
N ILE A 61 10.08 10.69 -11.36
CA ILE A 61 11.24 10.84 -10.49
C ILE A 61 11.21 9.73 -9.43
N PRO A 62 12.29 8.94 -9.26
CA PRO A 62 12.44 8.03 -8.13
C PRO A 62 12.17 8.73 -6.80
N SER A 63 11.52 8.04 -5.88
CA SER A 63 10.98 8.68 -4.69
C SER A 63 10.98 7.72 -3.51
N TYR A 64 11.52 8.19 -2.39
CA TYR A 64 11.44 7.53 -1.10
C TYR A 64 10.06 7.73 -0.46
N ASN A 65 9.27 8.68 -0.97
CA ASN A 65 8.07 9.12 -0.29
C ASN A 65 6.87 9.32 -1.25
N THR A 66 6.56 8.31 -2.06
CA THR A 66 5.46 8.36 -3.04
C THR A 66 4.10 8.36 -2.33
N GLY A 67 3.21 9.28 -2.70
CA GLY A 67 1.85 9.37 -2.16
C GLY A 67 0.78 9.53 -3.25
N PRO A 68 -0.52 9.46 -2.89
CA PRO A 68 -1.64 9.64 -3.78
C PRO A 68 -1.57 10.94 -4.59
N GLY A 69 -2.06 10.87 -5.83
CA GLY A 69 -2.05 11.97 -6.79
C GLY A 69 -0.74 12.12 -7.58
N LEU A 70 0.35 11.52 -7.12
CA LEU A 70 1.60 11.40 -7.89
C LEU A 70 1.49 10.30 -8.96
N CYS A 71 2.45 10.28 -9.89
CA CYS A 71 2.46 9.34 -11.02
C CYS A 71 3.62 8.31 -10.96
N PRO A 72 3.67 7.41 -9.95
CA PRO A 72 4.69 6.36 -9.90
C PRO A 72 4.60 5.39 -11.08
N TRP A 73 5.63 4.56 -11.24
CA TRP A 73 5.57 3.49 -12.23
C TRP A 73 4.66 2.37 -11.78
N VAL A 74 3.86 1.89 -12.72
CA VAL A 74 3.17 0.60 -12.67
C VAL A 74 3.68 -0.28 -13.80
N MET A 75 3.80 -1.57 -13.55
CA MET A 75 4.09 -2.60 -14.53
C MET A 75 2.80 -3.15 -15.10
N MET A 76 2.74 -3.34 -16.42
CA MET A 76 1.60 -3.94 -17.11
C MET A 76 2.04 -4.68 -18.37
N LEU A 77 1.21 -5.62 -18.82
CA LEU A 77 1.41 -6.30 -20.10
C LEU A 77 0.57 -5.66 -21.20
N HIS A 78 1.21 -5.34 -22.32
CA HIS A 78 0.56 -4.93 -23.54
C HIS A 78 1.04 -5.83 -24.68
N LYS A 79 0.13 -6.56 -25.34
CA LYS A 79 0.46 -7.52 -26.42
C LYS A 79 1.57 -8.53 -26.07
N GLY A 80 1.68 -8.90 -24.79
CA GLY A 80 2.70 -9.84 -24.30
C GLY A 80 4.01 -9.17 -23.84
N GLU A 81 4.18 -7.87 -24.10
CA GLU A 81 5.36 -7.12 -23.70
C GLU A 81 5.15 -6.42 -22.36
N LEU A 82 6.17 -6.47 -21.50
CA LEU A 82 6.16 -5.77 -20.22
C LEU A 82 6.49 -4.30 -20.42
N GLN A 83 5.60 -3.44 -19.92
CA GLN A 83 5.75 -1.98 -19.95
C GLN A 83 5.76 -1.42 -18.54
N LEU A 84 6.58 -0.39 -18.30
CA LEU A 84 6.45 0.43 -17.10
C LEU A 84 5.89 1.80 -17.47
N VAL A 85 4.75 2.11 -16.87
CA VAL A 85 3.94 3.29 -17.18
C VAL A 85 3.88 4.20 -15.96
N GLY A 86 4.26 5.46 -16.11
CA GLY A 86 4.00 6.50 -15.11
C GLY A 86 2.50 6.79 -15.05
N MET A 87 1.85 6.45 -13.94
CA MET A 87 0.40 6.49 -13.84
C MET A 87 -0.05 7.13 -12.54
N ARG A 88 -1.07 7.98 -12.61
CA ARG A 88 -1.63 8.63 -11.43
C ARG A 88 -2.13 7.61 -10.41
N TRP A 89 -1.63 7.70 -9.17
CA TRP A 89 -2.16 6.94 -8.06
C TRP A 89 -3.43 7.61 -7.54
N GLY A 90 -4.55 6.96 -7.74
CA GLY A 90 -5.86 7.48 -7.38
C GLY A 90 -6.84 7.35 -8.54
N TYR A 91 -8.02 6.85 -8.26
CA TYR A 91 -9.07 6.69 -9.26
C TYR A 91 -10.43 7.21 -8.80
N ARG A 92 -11.18 7.77 -9.75
CA ARG A 92 -12.56 8.22 -9.61
C ARG A 92 -13.34 7.86 -10.85
N THR A 93 -14.62 7.58 -10.69
CA THR A 93 -15.53 7.58 -11.84
C THR A 93 -15.68 8.99 -12.41
N PRO A 94 -16.08 9.16 -13.69
CA PRO A 94 -16.32 10.48 -14.26
C PRO A 94 -17.29 11.34 -13.45
N LYS A 95 -18.35 10.71 -12.89
CA LYS A 95 -19.31 11.37 -12.01
C LYS A 95 -18.64 11.92 -10.74
N GLU A 96 -17.83 11.11 -10.07
CA GLU A 96 -17.15 11.53 -8.84
C GLU A 96 -16.06 12.57 -9.09
N ALA A 97 -15.41 12.53 -10.25
CA ALA A 97 -14.49 13.56 -10.69
C ALA A 97 -15.20 14.91 -10.87
N ALA A 98 -16.37 14.91 -11.53
CA ALA A 98 -17.22 16.10 -11.67
C ALA A 98 -17.71 16.63 -10.31
N GLU A 99 -18.02 15.74 -9.37
CA GLU A 99 -18.39 16.06 -7.98
C GLU A 99 -17.18 16.40 -7.09
N LYS A 100 -15.96 16.42 -7.62
CA LYS A 100 -14.70 16.70 -6.89
C LYS A 100 -14.50 15.81 -5.66
N LYS A 101 -14.98 14.57 -5.68
CA LYS A 101 -14.77 13.60 -4.59
C LYS A 101 -13.29 13.24 -4.46
N LYS A 102 -12.91 12.78 -3.26
CA LYS A 102 -11.57 12.22 -3.01
C LYS A 102 -11.39 10.93 -3.84
N PRO A 103 -10.25 10.73 -4.51
CA PRO A 103 -10.00 9.52 -5.27
C PRO A 103 -9.83 8.32 -4.34
N TRP A 104 -10.24 7.15 -4.84
CA TRP A 104 -9.89 5.88 -4.24
C TRP A 104 -8.41 5.61 -4.48
N ILE A 105 -7.69 5.17 -3.45
CA ILE A 105 -6.25 4.85 -3.54
C ILE A 105 -5.99 3.34 -3.35
N CYS A 106 -6.93 2.65 -2.70
CA CYS A 106 -6.86 1.22 -2.40
C CYS A 106 -8.19 0.53 -2.73
N ALA A 107 -8.12 -0.76 -3.08
CA ALA A 107 -9.25 -1.62 -3.35
C ALA A 107 -9.12 -2.94 -2.55
N ARG A 108 -10.09 -3.21 -1.68
CA ARG A 108 -10.13 -4.44 -0.89
C ARG A 108 -10.35 -5.66 -1.79
N VAL A 109 -9.46 -6.65 -1.74
CA VAL A 109 -9.49 -7.83 -2.62
C VAL A 109 -10.87 -8.54 -2.63
N GLU A 110 -11.51 -8.63 -1.47
CA GLU A 110 -12.80 -9.28 -1.24
C GLU A 110 -13.95 -8.54 -1.95
N LYS A 111 -13.86 -7.21 -2.03
CA LYS A 111 -14.86 -6.35 -2.69
C LYS A 111 -14.54 -6.08 -4.16
N SER A 112 -13.30 -6.23 -4.59
CA SER A 112 -12.88 -5.97 -5.97
C SER A 112 -13.50 -6.94 -6.98
N LEU A 113 -13.83 -8.15 -6.54
CA LEU A 113 -14.45 -9.19 -7.38
C LEU A 113 -15.96 -9.01 -7.57
N THR A 114 -16.65 -8.64 -6.49
CA THR A 114 -18.11 -8.66 -6.39
C THR A 114 -18.73 -7.27 -6.48
N GLY A 115 -17.98 -6.24 -6.11
CA GLY A 115 -18.43 -4.86 -6.09
C GLY A 115 -18.56 -4.25 -7.49
N ARG A 116 -19.49 -3.32 -7.67
CA ARG A 116 -19.70 -2.63 -8.96
C ARG A 116 -18.53 -1.74 -9.37
N TYR A 117 -17.72 -1.30 -8.41
CA TYR A 117 -16.80 -0.20 -8.61
C TYR A 117 -15.49 -0.63 -9.30
N PHE A 118 -14.80 -1.66 -8.78
CA PHE A 118 -13.51 -2.12 -9.30
C PHE A 118 -13.57 -3.37 -10.18
N ARG A 119 -14.74 -4.03 -10.28
CA ARG A 119 -14.87 -5.32 -10.99
C ARG A 119 -14.38 -5.28 -12.44
N HIS A 120 -14.64 -4.20 -13.16
CA HIS A 120 -14.15 -4.07 -14.54
C HIS A 120 -12.62 -3.97 -14.61
N MET A 121 -11.99 -3.21 -13.71
CA MET A 121 -10.53 -3.14 -13.62
C MET A 121 -9.91 -4.46 -13.16
N PHE A 122 -10.56 -5.19 -12.25
CA PHE A 122 -10.07 -6.49 -11.83
C PHE A 122 -9.98 -7.47 -13.00
N ARG A 123 -10.95 -7.42 -13.91
CA ARG A 123 -11.01 -8.30 -15.08
C ARG A 123 -9.97 -7.96 -16.14
N GLU A 124 -9.75 -6.68 -16.39
CA GLU A 124 -9.07 -6.23 -17.62
C GLU A 124 -7.90 -5.27 -17.38
N GLY A 125 -7.70 -4.82 -16.15
CA GLY A 125 -6.77 -3.74 -15.81
C GLY A 125 -5.93 -4.10 -14.60
N ARG A 126 -5.39 -5.33 -14.56
CA ARG A 126 -4.47 -5.76 -13.52
C ARG A 126 -3.08 -5.20 -13.80
N VAL A 127 -2.49 -4.55 -12.81
CA VAL A 127 -1.15 -3.98 -12.84
C VAL A 127 -0.35 -4.41 -11.61
N ILE A 128 0.97 -4.24 -11.66
CA ILE A 128 1.87 -4.44 -10.52
C ILE A 128 2.51 -3.11 -10.18
N ILE A 129 2.56 -2.76 -8.90
CA ILE A 129 3.29 -1.59 -8.40
C ILE A 129 4.60 -2.11 -7.77
N PRO A 130 5.74 -1.98 -8.47
CA PRO A 130 7.03 -2.33 -7.89
C PRO A 130 7.44 -1.30 -6.84
N SER A 131 8.03 -1.73 -5.75
CA SER A 131 8.42 -0.86 -4.63
C SER A 131 9.52 -1.54 -3.82
N GLY A 132 10.33 -0.81 -3.06
CA GLY A 132 11.19 -1.45 -2.04
C GLY A 132 10.43 -1.68 -0.73
N GLY A 133 9.35 -0.94 -0.47
CA GLY A 133 8.53 -1.08 0.73
C GLY A 133 7.46 0.00 0.84
N TRP A 134 6.53 -0.16 1.79
CA TRP A 134 5.47 0.80 2.06
C TRP A 134 5.54 1.36 3.47
N TYR A 135 4.75 2.40 3.72
CA TYR A 135 4.64 3.00 5.04
C TYR A 135 3.25 2.79 5.62
N GLU A 136 3.20 2.60 6.93
CA GLU A 136 1.98 2.64 7.73
C GLU A 136 2.15 3.51 8.98
N TRP A 137 1.06 3.88 9.64
CA TRP A 137 1.09 4.75 10.82
C TRP A 137 0.32 4.17 11.99
N THR A 138 0.96 4.12 13.14
CA THR A 138 0.28 4.02 14.43
C THR A 138 -0.04 5.43 14.95
N VAL A 139 -0.93 5.50 15.95
CA VAL A 139 -1.19 6.74 16.71
C VAL A 139 -0.65 6.56 18.12
N GLU A 140 0.28 7.42 18.50
CA GLU A 140 0.94 7.42 19.81
C GLU A 140 0.85 8.84 20.38
N ASP A 141 0.28 8.99 21.58
CA ASP A 141 0.07 10.29 22.25
C ASP A 141 -0.61 11.32 21.33
N GLY A 142 -1.60 10.88 20.55
CA GLY A 142 -2.33 11.72 19.60
C GLY A 142 -1.52 12.16 18.37
N ARG A 143 -0.32 11.58 18.15
CA ARG A 143 0.56 11.90 17.03
C ARG A 143 0.78 10.66 16.15
N LYS A 144 0.82 10.88 14.83
CA LYS A 144 1.11 9.82 13.87
C LYS A 144 2.58 9.39 13.96
N GLN A 145 2.81 8.11 14.18
CA GLN A 145 4.13 7.49 14.16
C GLN A 145 4.26 6.59 12.93
N PRO A 146 5.10 6.97 11.95
CA PRO A 146 5.30 6.16 10.76
C PRO A 146 6.19 4.94 11.01
N TRP A 147 5.86 3.88 10.29
CA TRP A 147 6.59 2.64 10.18
C TRP A 147 6.93 2.40 8.72
N TYR A 148 8.14 1.95 8.42
CA TYR A 148 8.48 1.45 7.10
C TYR A 148 8.46 -0.07 7.12
N ILE A 149 7.82 -0.68 6.13
CA ILE A 149 7.62 -2.12 6.02
C ILE A 149 8.21 -2.59 4.70
N THR A 150 9.10 -3.58 4.75
CA THR A 150 9.81 -4.12 3.58
C THR A 150 10.09 -5.62 3.75
N ARG A 151 10.60 -6.27 2.70
CA ARG A 151 10.99 -7.69 2.73
C ARG A 151 12.20 -7.88 3.64
N LYS A 152 12.24 -8.99 4.38
CA LYS A 152 13.45 -9.42 5.13
C LYS A 152 14.64 -9.69 4.21
N VAL A 153 14.36 -10.13 2.99
CA VAL A 153 15.36 -10.29 1.93
C VAL A 153 15.54 -8.96 1.20
N ASN A 154 16.76 -8.65 0.79
CA ASN A 154 17.07 -7.44 0.01
C ASN A 154 16.56 -7.57 -1.45
N LYS A 155 15.25 -7.60 -1.62
CA LYS A 155 14.52 -7.69 -2.89
C LYS A 155 13.31 -6.75 -2.85
N PRO A 156 12.89 -6.19 -3.99
CA PRO A 156 11.69 -5.37 -4.03
C PRO A 156 10.42 -6.20 -3.78
N ILE A 157 9.34 -5.49 -3.52
CA ILE A 157 7.97 -6.00 -3.44
C ILE A 157 7.21 -5.66 -4.73
N PHE A 158 6.25 -6.52 -5.06
CA PHE A 158 5.36 -6.35 -6.21
C PHE A 158 3.92 -6.32 -5.71
N MET A 159 3.40 -5.12 -5.50
CA MET A 159 2.04 -4.94 -4.99
C MET A 159 1.03 -5.09 -6.13
N ALA A 160 -0.02 -5.88 -5.92
CA ALA A 160 -1.11 -5.99 -6.88
C ALA A 160 -1.88 -4.67 -6.96
N GLY A 161 -2.25 -4.26 -8.17
CA GLY A 161 -3.02 -3.05 -8.43
C GLY A 161 -4.03 -3.21 -9.55
N LEU A 162 -4.95 -2.25 -9.61
CA LEU A 162 -6.02 -2.18 -10.59
C LEU A 162 -6.04 -0.82 -11.28
N THR A 163 -6.31 -0.79 -12.58
CA THR A 163 -6.41 0.43 -13.39
C THR A 163 -7.52 0.38 -14.43
N ASN A 164 -8.06 1.54 -14.80
CA ASN A 164 -8.87 1.71 -16.01
C ASN A 164 -8.05 2.14 -17.24
N PHE A 165 -6.75 2.37 -17.10
CA PHE A 165 -5.90 2.77 -18.22
C PHE A 165 -5.78 1.65 -19.25
N ARG A 166 -5.77 2.02 -20.54
CA ARG A 166 -5.47 1.15 -21.67
C ARG A 166 -4.38 1.84 -22.52
N PRO A 167 -3.19 1.23 -22.67
CA PRO A 167 -2.11 1.78 -23.49
C PRO A 167 -2.57 1.98 -24.94
N TYR A 168 -2.06 3.04 -25.58
CA TYR A 168 -2.33 3.40 -26.99
C TYR A 168 -3.79 3.65 -27.36
N VAL A 169 -4.67 3.77 -26.36
CA VAL A 169 -6.07 4.17 -26.55
C VAL A 169 -6.25 5.57 -26.00
N HIS A 170 -6.87 6.46 -26.79
CA HIS A 170 -7.22 7.78 -26.31
C HIS A 170 -8.23 7.67 -25.16
N GLN A 171 -7.87 8.20 -24.00
CA GLN A 171 -8.67 8.13 -22.79
C GLN A 171 -9.49 9.42 -22.64
N THR A 172 -10.81 9.32 -22.69
CA THR A 172 -11.73 10.46 -22.50
C THR A 172 -12.16 10.66 -21.05
N VAL A 173 -11.69 9.79 -20.15
CA VAL A 173 -12.02 9.78 -18.73
C VAL A 173 -10.76 9.91 -17.89
N GLU A 174 -10.92 10.30 -16.62
CA GLU A 174 -9.82 10.27 -15.65
C GLU A 174 -9.26 8.83 -15.55
N VAL A 175 -7.94 8.70 -15.67
CA VAL A 175 -7.22 7.44 -15.54
C VAL A 175 -6.35 7.45 -14.30
N GLY A 176 -6.21 6.29 -13.68
CA GLY A 176 -5.31 6.09 -12.56
C GLY A 176 -5.32 4.64 -12.12
N PHE A 177 -4.62 4.37 -11.02
CA PHE A 177 -4.61 3.05 -10.39
C PHE A 177 -4.96 3.11 -8.90
N VAL A 178 -5.29 1.95 -8.36
CA VAL A 178 -5.45 1.68 -6.93
C VAL A 178 -4.64 0.45 -6.53
N ILE A 179 -4.14 0.41 -5.31
CA ILE A 179 -3.44 -0.75 -4.75
C ILE A 179 -4.46 -1.74 -4.18
N VAL A 180 -4.30 -3.03 -4.45
CA VAL A 180 -5.15 -4.07 -3.87
C VAL A 180 -4.68 -4.37 -2.46
N THR A 181 -5.62 -4.45 -1.51
CA THR A 181 -5.30 -4.72 -0.09
C THR A 181 -6.05 -5.93 0.45
N GLU A 182 -5.46 -6.57 1.45
CA GLU A 182 -5.99 -7.69 2.24
C GLU A 182 -5.94 -7.33 3.74
N ASP A 183 -6.49 -8.19 4.60
CA ASP A 183 -6.33 -8.06 6.05
C ASP A 183 -4.86 -8.29 6.46
N SER A 184 -4.38 -7.50 7.42
CA SER A 184 -3.08 -7.77 8.03
C SER A 184 -3.15 -9.05 8.85
N GLY A 185 -2.10 -9.86 8.76
CA GLY A 185 -1.89 -11.02 9.64
C GLY A 185 -0.73 -10.78 10.61
N ALA A 186 -0.66 -11.61 11.66
CA ALA A 186 0.43 -11.63 12.66
C ALA A 186 0.77 -10.24 13.26
N GLY A 187 2.03 -10.02 13.66
CA GLY A 187 2.47 -8.78 14.32
C GLY A 187 2.31 -7.49 13.50
N MET A 188 1.98 -7.58 12.21
CA MET A 188 1.69 -6.39 11.38
C MET A 188 0.34 -5.74 11.73
N VAL A 189 -0.58 -6.49 12.34
CA VAL A 189 -1.87 -5.97 12.82
C VAL A 189 -1.68 -4.88 13.88
N ASP A 190 -0.63 -4.99 14.69
CA ASP A 190 -0.28 -3.99 15.70
C ASP A 190 0.12 -2.64 15.07
N VAL A 191 0.52 -2.65 13.79
CA VAL A 191 0.80 -1.45 13.00
C VAL A 191 -0.45 -0.97 12.26
N HIS A 192 -1.14 -1.86 11.54
CA HIS A 192 -2.39 -1.55 10.85
C HIS A 192 -3.20 -2.81 10.50
N ASP A 193 -4.54 -2.70 10.50
CA ASP A 193 -5.49 -3.77 10.14
C ASP A 193 -5.49 -4.24 8.66
N ARG A 194 -4.84 -3.52 7.73
CA ARG A 194 -4.74 -3.93 6.32
C ARG A 194 -3.32 -3.73 5.79
N ARG A 195 -2.99 -4.50 4.76
CA ARG A 195 -1.72 -4.47 4.04
C ARG A 195 -1.93 -4.59 2.52
N PRO A 196 -0.97 -4.19 1.67
CA PRO A 196 -1.05 -4.45 0.25
C PRO A 196 -0.96 -5.96 -0.02
N VAL A 197 -1.65 -6.43 -1.06
CA VAL A 197 -1.42 -7.77 -1.62
C VAL A 197 -0.07 -7.74 -2.32
N VAL A 198 0.93 -8.42 -1.76
CA VAL A 198 2.30 -8.46 -2.29
C VAL A 198 2.55 -9.83 -2.89
N LEU A 199 2.95 -9.89 -4.16
CA LEU A 199 3.12 -11.15 -4.88
C LEU A 199 4.59 -11.48 -5.10
N GLN A 200 4.91 -12.77 -5.13
CA GLN A 200 6.18 -13.26 -5.69
C GLN A 200 6.21 -12.99 -7.21
N PRO A 201 7.39 -12.85 -7.84
CA PRO A 201 7.49 -12.56 -9.27
C PRO A 201 6.65 -13.48 -10.17
N ALA A 202 6.67 -14.80 -9.91
CA ALA A 202 5.90 -15.77 -10.71
C ALA A 202 4.39 -15.54 -10.64
N ASP A 203 3.85 -15.31 -9.44
CA ASP A 203 2.43 -14.99 -9.25
C ASP A 203 2.07 -13.60 -9.80
N ALA A 204 3.01 -12.66 -9.74
CA ALA A 204 2.83 -11.33 -10.30
C ALA A 204 2.76 -11.35 -11.85
N TRP A 205 3.52 -12.23 -12.51
CA TRP A 205 3.36 -12.49 -13.95
C TRP A 205 1.98 -13.07 -14.28
N LEU A 206 1.50 -14.04 -13.50
CA LEU A 206 0.15 -14.60 -13.65
C LEU A 206 -0.92 -13.52 -13.41
N TRP A 207 -0.72 -12.65 -12.44
CA TRP A 207 -1.59 -11.52 -12.17
C TRP A 207 -1.66 -10.56 -13.36
N LEU A 208 -0.54 -10.22 -13.99
CA LEU A 208 -0.51 -9.33 -15.16
C LEU A 208 -1.09 -9.96 -16.42
N ASN A 209 -1.02 -11.29 -16.56
CA ASN A 209 -1.41 -11.96 -17.78
C ASN A 209 -2.93 -11.81 -18.03
N PRO A 210 -3.36 -11.21 -19.16
CA PRO A 210 -4.78 -11.03 -19.48
C PRO A 210 -5.50 -12.35 -19.77
N GLN A 211 -4.77 -13.42 -20.07
CA GLN A 211 -5.33 -14.77 -20.27
C GLN A 211 -5.54 -15.52 -18.95
N THR A 212 -4.99 -15.04 -17.83
CA THR A 212 -5.27 -15.62 -16.52
C THR A 212 -6.75 -15.42 -16.19
N PRO A 213 -7.52 -16.51 -15.92
CA PRO A 213 -8.91 -16.40 -15.54
C PRO A 213 -9.10 -15.52 -14.31
N VAL A 214 -10.24 -14.84 -14.23
CA VAL A 214 -10.54 -13.90 -13.14
C VAL A 214 -10.54 -14.61 -11.79
N GLU A 215 -11.01 -15.85 -11.79
CA GLU A 215 -11.08 -16.74 -10.63
C GLU A 215 -9.67 -17.15 -10.16
N GLU A 216 -8.74 -17.40 -11.08
CA GLU A 216 -7.34 -17.69 -10.74
C GLU A 216 -6.64 -16.43 -10.23
N ALA A 217 -6.85 -15.27 -10.87
CA ALA A 217 -6.31 -14.00 -10.40
C ALA A 217 -6.85 -13.65 -8.99
N ALA A 218 -8.12 -13.95 -8.71
CA ALA A 218 -8.71 -13.84 -7.38
C ALA A 218 -8.01 -14.75 -6.37
N HIS A 219 -7.84 -16.02 -6.73
CA HIS A 219 -7.18 -17.01 -5.88
C HIS A 219 -5.73 -16.62 -5.56
N ILE A 220 -4.96 -16.16 -6.56
CA ILE A 220 -3.60 -15.62 -6.38
C ILE A 220 -3.61 -14.48 -5.35
N ALA A 221 -4.47 -13.47 -5.56
CA ALA A 221 -4.50 -12.31 -4.68
C ALA A 221 -4.98 -12.61 -3.25
N GLN A 222 -5.75 -13.68 -3.06
CA GLN A 222 -6.33 -14.06 -1.76
C GLN A 222 -5.49 -15.07 -0.98
N THR A 223 -4.68 -15.89 -1.66
CA THR A 223 -4.03 -17.05 -1.05
C THR A 223 -2.52 -17.12 -1.25
N ARG A 224 -1.99 -16.36 -2.22
CA ARG A 224 -0.55 -16.37 -2.58
C ARG A 224 0.13 -15.04 -2.34
N SER A 225 -0.53 -14.13 -1.60
CA SER A 225 0.17 -12.97 -1.07
C SER A 225 1.26 -13.43 -0.13
N ILE A 226 2.43 -12.79 -0.22
CA ILE A 226 3.57 -13.09 0.63
C ILE A 226 3.14 -12.98 2.10
N PRO A 227 3.44 -13.97 2.94
CA PRO A 227 2.97 -13.98 4.33
C PRO A 227 3.69 -12.92 5.18
N THR A 228 3.06 -12.46 6.26
CA THR A 228 3.58 -11.35 7.10
C THR A 228 4.98 -11.61 7.63
N GLU A 229 5.28 -12.87 7.94
CA GLU A 229 6.53 -13.33 8.56
C GLU A 229 7.75 -13.13 7.65
N GLU A 230 7.54 -12.88 6.36
CA GLU A 230 8.60 -12.55 5.41
C GLU A 230 8.91 -11.04 5.32
N PHE A 231 8.17 -10.23 6.06
CA PHE A 231 8.39 -8.80 6.17
C PHE A 231 9.08 -8.44 7.48
N MET A 232 9.76 -7.30 7.46
CA MET A 232 10.30 -6.64 8.63
C MET A 232 9.88 -5.18 8.59
N TRP A 233 9.77 -4.57 9.77
CA TRP A 233 9.36 -3.18 9.89
C TRP A 233 10.04 -2.49 11.07
N TRP A 234 10.14 -1.18 10.96
CA TRP A 234 10.73 -0.33 11.99
C TRP A 234 10.14 1.07 11.94
N ARG A 235 10.20 1.78 13.06
CA ARG A 235 9.76 3.17 13.13
C ARG A 235 10.73 4.04 12.35
N VAL A 236 10.18 5.00 11.61
CA VAL A 236 10.98 6.00 10.89
C VAL A 236 10.67 7.41 11.41
N ALA A 237 11.47 8.38 11.00
CA ALA A 237 11.24 9.76 11.36
C ALA A 237 9.90 10.30 10.82
N ARG A 238 9.22 11.12 11.62
CA ARG A 238 7.94 11.78 11.25
C ARG A 238 8.04 12.71 10.04
N ALA A 239 9.24 12.97 9.52
CA ALA A 239 9.49 13.67 8.28
C ALA A 239 8.66 13.10 7.10
N VAL A 240 8.45 11.77 7.06
CA VAL A 240 7.66 11.10 6.01
C VAL A 240 6.19 11.52 5.99
N ASN A 241 5.65 12.02 7.11
CA ASN A 241 4.24 12.42 7.23
C ASN A 241 3.87 13.52 6.22
N ARG A 242 4.84 14.33 5.80
CA ARG A 242 4.65 15.41 4.80
C ARG A 242 5.17 14.95 3.44
N PRO A 243 4.36 15.00 2.37
CA PRO A 243 4.83 14.81 1.01
C PRO A 243 5.60 16.06 0.56
N ASP A 244 6.87 16.14 0.98
CA ASP A 244 7.76 17.24 0.66
C ASP A 244 8.79 16.78 -0.39
N PRO A 245 8.71 17.26 -1.65
CA PRO A 245 9.68 16.90 -2.69
C PRO A 245 11.12 17.30 -2.34
N SER A 246 11.32 18.34 -1.51
CA SER A 246 12.65 18.78 -1.07
C SER A 246 13.26 17.91 0.03
N ASN A 247 12.43 17.07 0.66
CA ASN A 247 12.81 16.15 1.71
C ASN A 247 12.47 14.71 1.30
N ASN A 248 13.05 14.26 0.19
CA ASN A 248 12.75 12.97 -0.43
C ASN A 248 14.04 12.15 -0.64
N GLY A 249 14.62 11.67 0.46
CA GLY A 249 15.90 10.96 0.45
C GLY A 249 15.88 9.67 1.25
N ARG A 250 16.95 8.89 1.12
CA ARG A 250 17.13 7.58 1.79
C ARG A 250 17.00 7.65 3.32
N HIS A 251 17.27 8.80 3.92
CA HIS A 251 17.10 9.01 5.36
C HIS A 251 15.66 8.79 5.84
N LEU A 252 14.66 8.90 4.96
CA LEU A 252 13.26 8.58 5.27
C LEU A 252 13.00 7.09 5.52
N LEU A 253 13.93 6.22 5.12
CA LEU A 253 13.89 4.78 5.39
C LEU A 253 14.68 4.41 6.63
N THR A 254 15.45 5.34 7.21
CA THR A 254 16.38 5.01 8.30
C THR A 254 15.59 4.75 9.59
N PRO A 255 15.95 3.69 10.34
CA PRO A 255 15.38 3.43 11.65
C PRO A 255 15.48 4.65 12.57
N PHE A 256 14.45 4.84 13.39
CA PHE A 256 14.44 5.87 14.42
C PHE A 256 15.61 5.62 15.39
N PRO A 257 16.32 6.67 15.87
CA PRO A 257 17.50 6.48 16.72
C PRO A 257 17.20 5.65 17.98
N GLY A 258 17.99 4.59 18.19
CA GLY A 258 17.85 3.70 19.35
C GLY A 258 16.90 2.52 19.17
N GLU A 259 16.35 2.30 17.98
CA GLU A 259 15.58 1.09 17.67
C GLU A 259 16.37 0.13 16.77
N ASP A 260 16.45 -1.14 17.19
CA ASP A 260 16.85 -2.26 16.34
C ASP A 260 15.64 -2.75 15.51
N TYR A 261 15.92 -3.44 14.40
CA TYR A 261 14.88 -4.02 13.54
C TYR A 261 13.96 -4.93 14.36
N LEU A 262 12.65 -4.66 14.35
CA LEU A 262 11.67 -5.62 14.86
C LEU A 262 11.53 -6.74 13.81
N SER A 263 12.47 -7.68 13.80
CA SER A 263 12.14 -9.07 13.48
C SER A 263 11.77 -9.71 14.81
N GLU A 264 10.59 -10.31 14.90
CA GLU A 264 10.12 -11.05 16.08
C GLU A 264 11.29 -11.68 16.85
N LYS A 265 11.38 -11.38 18.15
CA LYS A 265 12.06 -12.29 19.06
C LYS A 265 11.36 -13.64 18.88
N VAL A 266 12.06 -14.58 18.27
CA VAL A 266 11.68 -16.00 18.15
C VAL A 266 11.30 -16.55 19.52
#